data_AF-A0A401P6R0-F1
#
_entry.id   AF-A0A401P6R0-F1
#
_cell.length_a   1.000
_cell.length_b   1.000
_cell.length_c   1.000
_cell.angle_alpha   90.00
_cell.angle_beta   90.00
_cell.angle_gamma   90.00
#
_symmetry.space_group_name_H-M   'P 1'
#
loop_
_entity.id
_entity.type
_entity.pdbx_description
1 polymer ?
#
loop_
_entity_poly.entity_id
_entity_poly.type
_entity_poly.pdbx_seq_one_letter_code
_entity_poly.pdbx_strand_id
1 'polypeptide(L)'
;MPGYSGDGVTCSDVNECKSCSPDSQCASDGESYNCTCKPGFSGNGTTCIPLPGPCDSVQCPPSFCKNGGTCVTNPDDDCKPFCRCPRQYRGESCTLGRQQFIAEPLPTTPKRSVNITLRIQDINVTVLSNRSSTDFISLTNITTAKVCPDLSVE
;
A
#
# COMPACT_ATOMS: atom_id res chain seq x y z
N MET A 1 -55.57 -3.74 -3.89
CA MET A 1 -54.26 -3.76 -3.22
C MET A 1 -53.31 -4.51 -4.13
N PRO A 2 -52.29 -3.86 -4.70
CA PRO A 2 -51.12 -4.57 -5.22
C PRO A 2 -50.39 -5.24 -4.04
N GLY A 3 -49.61 -6.28 -4.30
CA GLY A 3 -48.93 -7.04 -3.25
C GLY A 3 -49.51 -8.43 -2.95
N TYR A 4 -50.59 -8.88 -3.60
CA TYR A 4 -51.09 -10.25 -3.46
C TYR A 4 -51.36 -10.92 -4.80
N SER A 5 -50.81 -12.11 -5.00
CA SER A 5 -51.11 -13.00 -6.13
C SER A 5 -51.74 -14.29 -5.60
N GLY A 6 -52.83 -14.75 -6.23
CA GLY A 6 -53.44 -16.04 -5.92
C GLY A 6 -54.87 -16.22 -6.43
N ASP A 7 -55.39 -17.44 -6.29
CA ASP A 7 -56.56 -17.96 -7.02
C ASP A 7 -57.91 -17.51 -6.43
N GLY A 8 -57.93 -16.41 -5.67
CA GLY A 8 -59.11 -15.89 -4.97
C GLY A 8 -59.47 -16.61 -3.64
N VAL A 9 -58.76 -17.68 -3.26
CA VAL A 9 -58.92 -18.42 -1.98
C VAL A 9 -57.67 -18.36 -1.11
N THR A 10 -56.48 -18.34 -1.73
CA THR A 10 -55.18 -18.20 -1.08
C THR A 10 -54.45 -17.01 -1.69
N CYS A 11 -54.07 -16.02 -0.89
CA CYS A 11 -53.28 -14.87 -1.33
C CYS A 11 -51.83 -15.02 -0.83
N SER A 12 -50.86 -14.95 -1.74
CA SER A 12 -49.43 -14.91 -1.41
C SER A 12 -48.94 -13.48 -1.53
N ASP A 13 -48.18 -13.02 -0.52
CA ASP A 13 -47.59 -11.69 -0.51
C ASP A 13 -46.50 -11.59 -1.61
N VAL A 14 -46.79 -10.86 -2.69
CA VAL A 14 -45.82 -10.56 -3.73
C VAL A 14 -45.14 -9.28 -3.29
N ASN A 15 -43.99 -9.38 -2.63
CA ASN A 15 -43.15 -8.21 -2.42
C ASN A 15 -42.41 -7.91 -3.73
N GLU A 16 -42.98 -7.03 -4.53
CA GLU A 16 -42.45 -6.70 -5.84
C GLU A 16 -41.07 -6.03 -5.77
N CYS A 17 -40.69 -5.44 -4.62
CA CYS A 17 -39.36 -4.89 -4.38
C CYS A 17 -38.25 -5.95 -4.28
N LYS A 18 -38.57 -7.23 -4.05
CA LYS A 18 -37.56 -8.31 -4.11
C LYS A 18 -37.00 -8.51 -5.52
N SER A 19 -37.73 -8.07 -6.55
CA SER A 19 -37.31 -8.15 -7.95
C SER A 19 -36.44 -6.97 -8.39
N CYS A 20 -36.28 -5.95 -7.54
CA CYS A 20 -35.42 -4.80 -7.81
C CYS A 20 -33.93 -5.18 -7.66
N SER A 21 -33.06 -4.47 -8.38
CA SER A 21 -31.61 -4.61 -8.25
C SER A 21 -31.17 -4.25 -6.82
N PRO A 22 -30.15 -4.91 -6.24
CA PRO A 22 -29.54 -4.46 -4.98
C PRO A 22 -29.02 -3.02 -5.04
N ASP A 23 -28.69 -2.53 -6.24
CA ASP A 23 -28.22 -1.17 -6.51
C ASP A 23 -29.34 -0.20 -6.91
N SER A 24 -30.59 -0.54 -6.57
CA SER A 24 -31.76 0.31 -6.79
C SER A 24 -32.51 0.63 -5.49
N GLN A 25 -33.39 1.62 -5.56
CA GLN A 25 -34.36 1.99 -4.54
C GLN A 25 -35.75 1.61 -5.05
N CYS A 26 -36.53 0.91 -4.21
CA CYS A 26 -37.91 0.58 -4.52
C CYS A 26 -38.83 1.63 -3.90
N ALA A 27 -39.67 2.25 -4.71
CA ALA A 27 -40.75 3.13 -4.27
C ALA A 27 -42.10 2.48 -4.59
N SER A 28 -43.02 2.47 -3.63
CA SER A 28 -44.41 2.04 -3.83
C SER A 28 -45.25 3.27 -4.19
N ASP A 29 -45.51 3.47 -5.49
CA ASP A 29 -46.40 4.53 -5.97
C ASP A 29 -47.85 4.01 -5.99
N GLY A 30 -48.48 4.00 -4.82
CA GLY A 30 -49.91 3.66 -4.68
C GLY A 30 -50.26 2.26 -5.18
N GLU A 31 -50.80 2.16 -6.41
CA GLU A 31 -51.22 0.90 -7.04
C GLU A 31 -50.08 0.16 -7.80
N SER A 32 -48.84 0.65 -7.75
CA SER A 32 -47.70 0.03 -8.44
C SER A 32 -46.40 0.16 -7.64
N TYR A 33 -45.38 -0.61 -8.03
CA TYR A 33 -44.01 -0.49 -7.53
C TYR A 33 -43.10 -0.01 -8.66
N ASN A 34 -42.09 0.78 -8.29
CA ASN A 34 -41.09 1.27 -9.23
C ASN A 34 -39.68 1.10 -8.63
N CYS A 35 -38.80 0.43 -9.37
CA CYS A 35 -37.40 0.30 -9.02
C CYS A 35 -36.63 1.43 -9.74
N THR A 36 -35.88 2.24 -8.99
CA THR A 36 -35.03 3.30 -9.57
C THR A 36 -33.58 3.07 -9.16
N CYS A 37 -32.64 3.08 -10.12
CA CYS A 37 -31.23 2.87 -9.78
C CYS A 37 -30.73 3.95 -8.81
N LYS A 38 -29.87 3.54 -7.86
CA LYS A 38 -29.24 4.46 -6.92
C LYS A 38 -28.34 5.46 -7.67
N PRO A 39 -28.06 6.64 -7.09
CA PRO A 39 -27.09 7.58 -7.65
C PRO A 39 -25.76 6.89 -7.97
N GLY A 40 -25.20 7.17 -9.16
CA GLY A 40 -23.99 6.50 -9.65
C GLY A 40 -24.25 5.21 -10.43
N PHE A 41 -25.51 4.81 -10.63
CA PHE A 41 -25.90 3.65 -11.45
C PHE A 41 -26.96 4.04 -12.48
N SER A 42 -26.97 3.36 -13.62
CA SER A 42 -27.98 3.49 -14.67
C SER A 42 -28.57 2.14 -15.06
N GLY A 43 -29.79 2.16 -15.60
CA GLY A 43 -30.51 0.95 -15.98
C GLY A 43 -32.00 1.07 -15.76
N ASN A 44 -32.70 -0.06 -15.72
CA ASN A 44 -34.16 -0.14 -15.61
C ASN A 44 -34.65 -0.41 -14.17
N GLY A 45 -33.76 -0.31 -13.17
CA GLY A 45 -34.09 -0.55 -11.76
C GLY A 45 -34.07 -2.02 -11.33
N THR A 46 -34.32 -2.97 -12.23
CA THR A 46 -34.10 -4.41 -11.97
C THR A 46 -32.68 -4.85 -12.32
N THR A 47 -32.08 -4.17 -13.30
CA THR A 47 -30.67 -4.22 -13.64
C THR A 47 -30.11 -2.80 -13.54
N CYS A 48 -29.12 -2.60 -12.68
CA CYS A 48 -28.42 -1.34 -12.52
C CYS A 48 -26.93 -1.59 -12.74
N ILE A 49 -26.34 -0.87 -13.69
CA ILE A 49 -24.90 -0.89 -13.99
C ILE A 49 -24.27 0.40 -13.46
N PRO A 50 -23.04 0.37 -12.95
CA PRO A 50 -22.34 1.60 -12.57
C PRO A 50 -22.28 2.56 -13.75
N LEU A 51 -22.61 3.83 -13.49
CA LEU A 51 -22.36 4.91 -14.44
C LEU A 51 -20.84 5.05 -14.61
N PRO A 52 -20.38 5.37 -15.84
CA PRO A 52 -18.97 5.62 -16.04
C PRO A 52 -18.51 6.77 -15.15
N GLY A 53 -17.39 6.55 -14.46
CA GLY A 53 -16.72 7.57 -13.68
C GLY A 53 -16.19 8.71 -14.57
N PRO A 54 -15.90 9.88 -13.98
CA PRO A 54 -15.44 11.05 -14.73
C PRO A 54 -14.12 10.82 -15.49
N CYS A 55 -13.35 9.80 -15.11
CA CYS A 55 -12.06 9.46 -15.70
C CYS A 55 -12.03 8.12 -16.43
N ASP A 56 -13.19 7.49 -16.70
CA ASP A 56 -13.26 6.15 -17.29
C ASP A 56 -12.71 6.08 -18.73
N SER A 57 -12.73 7.21 -19.44
CA SER A 57 -12.12 7.35 -20.77
C SER A 57 -10.61 7.62 -20.74
N VAL A 58 -10.06 7.98 -19.58
CA VAL A 58 -8.65 8.32 -19.41
C VAL A 58 -7.90 7.10 -18.91
N GLN A 59 -7.00 6.60 -19.74
CA GLN A 59 -6.21 5.43 -19.41
C GLN A 59 -4.84 5.81 -18.84
N CYS A 60 -4.42 5.07 -17.82
CA CYS A 60 -3.07 5.16 -17.29
C CYS A 60 -2.02 4.81 -18.37
N PRO A 61 -0.93 5.59 -18.50
CA PRO A 61 0.14 5.25 -19.41
C PRO A 61 0.76 3.89 -19.05
N PRO A 62 1.10 3.05 -20.04
CA PRO A 62 1.66 1.74 -19.80
C PRO A 62 2.97 1.86 -19.03
N SER A 63 3.13 1.03 -17.99
CA SER A 63 4.33 1.00 -17.14
C SER A 63 4.70 2.33 -16.47
N PHE A 64 3.74 3.24 -16.26
CA PHE A 64 3.98 4.52 -15.57
C PHE A 64 4.46 4.32 -14.13
N CYS A 65 3.84 3.40 -13.39
CA CYS A 65 4.24 3.04 -12.03
C CYS A 65 5.25 1.89 -12.02
N LYS A 66 6.35 2.06 -11.28
CA LYS A 66 7.39 1.03 -11.11
C LYS A 66 7.28 0.35 -9.74
N ASN A 67 8.07 -0.70 -9.54
CA ASN A 67 8.21 -1.39 -8.26
C ASN A 67 6.88 -1.83 -7.63
N GLY A 68 5.93 -2.30 -8.44
CA GLY A 68 4.62 -2.77 -7.96
C GLY A 68 3.62 -1.65 -7.62
N GLY A 69 3.87 -0.40 -8.02
CA GLY A 69 2.90 0.67 -7.88
C GLY A 69 1.64 0.48 -8.73
N THR A 70 0.49 0.87 -8.19
CA THR A 70 -0.79 0.86 -8.89
C THR A 70 -1.08 2.24 -9.46
N CYS A 71 -1.32 2.31 -10.77
CA CYS A 71 -1.70 3.56 -11.43
C CYS A 71 -3.19 3.84 -11.23
N VAL A 72 -3.51 5.09 -10.92
CA VAL A 72 -4.87 5.60 -10.71
C VAL A 72 -4.96 7.02 -11.29
N THR A 73 -6.16 7.44 -11.68
CA THR A 73 -6.44 8.81 -12.18
C THR A 73 -7.06 9.65 -11.07
N ASN A 74 -6.83 10.96 -11.10
CA ASN A 74 -7.40 11.89 -10.13
C ASN A 74 -8.58 12.69 -10.72
N PRO A 75 -9.84 12.43 -10.32
CA PRO A 75 -11.01 13.16 -10.81
C PRO A 75 -10.97 14.67 -10.55
N ASP A 76 -10.29 15.10 -9.48
CA ASP A 76 -10.23 16.50 -9.09
C ASP A 76 -9.11 17.30 -9.80
N ASP A 77 -8.21 16.59 -10.51
CA ASP A 77 -7.05 17.18 -11.20
C ASP A 77 -7.03 16.71 -12.66
N ASP A 78 -8.10 17.00 -13.40
CA ASP A 78 -8.24 16.72 -14.84
C ASP A 78 -7.88 15.28 -15.22
N CYS A 79 -8.29 14.31 -14.37
CA CYS A 79 -7.99 12.90 -14.53
C CYS A 79 -6.49 12.55 -14.65
N LYS A 80 -5.61 13.43 -14.13
CA LYS A 80 -4.16 13.25 -14.18
C LYS A 80 -3.74 11.93 -13.52
N PRO A 81 -2.91 11.10 -14.19
CA PRO A 81 -2.43 9.84 -13.61
C PRO A 81 -1.47 10.07 -12.45
N PHE A 82 -1.61 9.29 -11.39
CA PHE A 82 -0.67 9.21 -10.27
C PHE A 82 -0.50 7.77 -9.78
N CYS A 83 0.59 7.49 -9.07
CA CYS A 83 0.87 6.16 -8.55
C CYS A 83 0.57 6.04 -7.05
N ARG A 84 -0.19 5.01 -6.68
CA ARG A 84 -0.25 4.50 -5.31
C ARG A 84 0.93 3.57 -5.08
N CYS A 85 1.97 4.09 -4.45
CA CYS A 85 3.20 3.33 -4.23
C CYS A 85 3.10 2.35 -3.05
N PRO A 86 3.75 1.18 -3.13
CA PRO A 86 3.98 0.32 -1.98
C PRO A 86 4.76 1.07 -0.89
N ARG A 87 4.67 0.58 0.35
CA ARG A 87 5.23 1.28 1.53
C ARG A 87 6.72 1.58 1.42
N GLN A 88 7.48 0.80 0.64
CA GLN A 88 8.92 0.93 0.45
C GLN A 88 9.30 2.03 -0.55
N TYR A 89 8.36 2.52 -1.35
CA TYR A 89 8.62 3.46 -2.45
C TYR A 89 7.83 4.77 -2.31
N ARG A 90 8.29 5.79 -3.02
CA ARG A 90 7.68 7.12 -3.13
C ARG A 90 7.96 7.75 -4.50
N GLY A 91 7.44 8.97 -4.69
CA GLY A 91 7.58 9.74 -5.92
C GLY A 91 6.46 9.43 -6.90
N GLU A 92 6.41 10.17 -8.00
CA GLU A 92 5.32 10.11 -8.97
C GLU A 92 5.20 8.74 -9.65
N SER A 93 6.34 8.07 -9.92
CA SER A 93 6.40 6.75 -10.58
C SER A 93 6.87 5.61 -9.67
N CYS A 94 6.92 5.81 -8.34
CA CYS A 94 7.37 4.82 -7.36
C CYS A 94 8.80 4.29 -7.55
N THR A 95 9.70 5.10 -8.12
CA THR A 95 11.11 4.73 -8.35
C THR A 95 12.01 5.07 -7.16
N LEU A 96 11.59 6.01 -6.30
CA LEU A 96 12.38 6.45 -5.17
C LEU A 96 12.10 5.56 -3.96
N GLY A 97 13.15 4.96 -3.38
CA GLY A 97 13.02 4.28 -2.09
C GLY A 97 12.66 5.28 -0.98
N ARG A 98 11.80 4.88 -0.05
CA ARG A 98 11.67 5.62 1.21
C ARG A 98 12.95 5.43 2.02
N GLN A 99 13.39 6.48 2.71
CA GLN A 99 14.61 6.47 3.53
C GLN A 99 14.54 5.51 4.73
N GLN A 100 13.36 5.00 5.05
CA GLN A 100 13.12 4.07 6.14
C GLN A 100 12.18 2.97 5.65
N PHE A 101 12.72 1.77 5.50
CA PHE A 101 11.94 0.54 5.51
C PHE A 101 12.55 -0.35 6.59
N ILE A 102 11.72 -0.86 7.49
CA ILE A 102 12.13 -1.88 8.44
C ILE A 102 12.03 -3.20 7.68
N ALA A 103 13.14 -3.69 7.14
CA ALA A 103 13.21 -5.07 6.72
C ALA A 103 13.45 -5.93 7.96
N GLU A 104 12.47 -6.74 8.31
CA GLU A 104 12.68 -7.79 9.30
C GLU A 104 13.54 -8.88 8.64
N PRO A 105 14.77 -9.13 9.13
CA PRO A 105 15.58 -10.20 8.59
C PRO A 105 14.90 -11.55 8.85
N LEU A 106 14.72 -12.33 7.80
CA LEU A 106 14.30 -13.73 7.90
C LEU A 106 15.22 -14.50 8.86
N PRO A 107 14.72 -15.52 9.57
CA PRO A 107 15.56 -16.37 10.44
C PRO A 107 16.74 -17.02 9.72
N THR A 108 16.60 -17.21 8.40
CA THR A 108 17.60 -17.81 7.51
C THR A 108 18.54 -16.78 6.87
N THR A 109 18.34 -15.48 7.13
CA THR A 109 19.17 -14.44 6.51
C THR A 109 20.60 -14.59 7.02
N PRO A 110 21.59 -14.77 6.14
CA PRO A 110 22.98 -14.95 6.55
C PRO A 110 23.46 -13.67 7.23
N LYS A 111 23.79 -13.77 8.53
CA LYS A 111 24.42 -12.68 9.28
C LYS A 111 25.87 -12.53 8.81
N ARG A 112 26.25 -11.32 8.42
CA ARG A 112 27.64 -10.99 8.04
C ARG A 112 28.20 -9.97 9.00
N SER A 113 29.35 -10.26 9.58
CA SER A 113 30.06 -9.34 10.45
C SER A 113 31.05 -8.50 9.65
N VAL A 114 31.00 -7.17 9.79
CA VAL A 114 31.87 -6.22 9.06
C VAL A 114 32.91 -5.63 9.99
N ASN A 115 34.19 -5.74 9.62
CA ASN A 115 35.31 -5.16 10.37
C ASN A 115 35.56 -3.67 10.05
N ILE A 116 35.26 -2.72 10.96
CA ILE A 116 35.77 -1.35 10.92
C ILE A 116 36.84 -1.12 12.01
N THR A 117 38.10 -0.96 11.58
CA THR A 117 39.18 -0.42 12.40
C THR A 117 39.28 1.09 12.16
N LEU A 118 39.31 1.89 13.24
CA LEU A 118 39.63 3.31 13.16
C LEU A 118 41.06 3.53 13.65
N ARG A 119 41.90 4.17 12.83
CA ARG A 119 43.20 4.68 13.26
C ARG A 119 43.09 6.19 13.40
N ILE A 120 43.33 6.70 14.59
CA ILE A 120 43.32 8.13 14.86
C ILE A 120 44.71 8.50 15.36
N GLN A 121 45.35 9.45 14.69
CA GLN A 121 46.61 10.03 15.16
C GLN A 121 46.27 11.12 16.18
N ASP A 122 46.97 11.10 17.32
CA ASP A 122 46.96 12.17 18.33
C ASP A 122 45.68 12.33 19.18
N ILE A 123 45.05 11.23 19.60
CA ILE A 123 44.02 11.25 20.66
C ILE A 123 44.51 10.52 21.91
N ASN A 124 44.39 11.16 23.07
CA ASN A 124 44.62 10.53 24.37
C ASN A 124 43.63 9.37 24.58
N VAL A 125 44.17 8.14 24.61
CA VAL A 125 43.44 6.86 24.59
C VAL A 125 42.49 6.66 25.78
N THR A 126 42.62 7.45 26.84
CA THR A 126 41.79 7.38 28.05
C THR A 126 40.32 7.77 27.84
N VAL A 127 39.98 8.39 26.71
CA VAL A 127 38.61 8.83 26.38
C VAL A 127 37.81 7.76 25.62
N LEU A 128 38.46 6.69 25.18
CA LEU A 128 37.84 5.67 24.34
C LEU A 128 37.35 4.50 25.21
N SER A 129 36.01 4.37 25.32
CA SER A 129 35.36 3.23 25.99
C SER A 129 34.70 2.31 24.98
N ASN A 130 34.81 0.99 25.18
CA ASN A 130 34.08 0.01 24.40
C ASN A 130 32.58 0.25 24.47
N ARG A 131 31.90 0.26 23.32
CA ARG A 131 30.44 0.28 23.22
C ARG A 131 30.00 -0.86 22.31
N SER A 132 29.17 -1.75 22.85
CA SER A 132 28.45 -2.75 22.07
C SER A 132 27.03 -2.25 21.79
N SER A 133 26.58 -2.45 20.55
CA SER A 133 25.19 -2.24 20.14
C SER A 133 24.79 -3.41 19.25
N THR A 134 23.54 -3.84 19.35
CA THR A 134 22.99 -4.97 18.59
C THR A 134 22.67 -4.63 17.14
N ASP A 135 22.76 -3.35 16.77
CA ASP A 135 22.08 -2.89 15.55
C ASP A 135 22.97 -2.88 14.31
N PHE A 136 24.29 -2.70 14.39
CA PHE A 136 25.18 -2.76 13.21
C PHE A 136 26.61 -3.17 13.57
N ILE A 137 27.28 -3.87 12.65
CA ILE A 137 28.59 -4.48 12.89
C ILE A 137 29.72 -3.58 12.39
N SER A 138 30.62 -3.24 13.31
CA SER A 138 31.99 -2.81 13.07
C SER A 138 32.90 -3.69 13.93
N LEU A 139 33.81 -4.39 13.28
CA LEU A 139 34.59 -5.49 13.82
C LEU A 139 36.09 -5.02 13.62
N THR A 140 37.11 -5.49 14.32
CA THR A 140 38.44 -5.92 13.78
C THR A 140 39.31 -6.18 14.98
N ASN A 141 39.70 -7.44 15.14
CA ASN A 141 40.75 -7.81 16.06
C ASN A 141 42.05 -7.18 15.59
N ILE A 142 42.70 -6.43 16.47
CA ILE A 142 44.14 -6.17 16.33
C ILE A 142 44.85 -7.17 17.23
N THR A 143 45.53 -8.11 16.59
CA THR A 143 46.63 -8.87 17.17
C THR A 143 47.72 -7.90 17.63
N THR A 144 48.07 -7.98 18.91
CA THR A 144 49.19 -7.25 19.51
C THR A 144 50.49 -7.59 18.79
N ALA A 145 51.04 -6.67 18.00
CA ALA A 145 52.45 -6.73 17.60
C ALA A 145 53.28 -6.01 18.66
N LYS A 146 54.13 -6.78 19.36
CA LYS A 146 55.14 -6.25 20.28
C LYS A 146 56.20 -5.52 19.44
N VAL A 147 56.32 -4.21 19.62
CA VAL A 147 57.42 -3.41 19.07
C VAL A 147 58.58 -3.49 20.07
N CYS A 148 59.76 -3.98 19.66
CA CYS A 148 60.98 -3.87 20.46
C CYS A 148 61.46 -2.42 20.43
N PRO A 149 61.91 -1.84 21.56
CA PRO A 149 62.55 -0.54 21.54
C PRO A 149 63.90 -0.66 20.84
N ASP A 150 64.12 0.18 19.83
CA ASP A 150 65.44 0.34 19.21
C ASP A 150 66.41 0.83 20.29
N LEU A 151 67.47 0.04 20.53
CA LEU A 151 68.58 0.48 21.35
C LEU A 151 69.29 1.60 20.58
N SER A 152 69.40 2.76 21.23
CA SER A 152 70.38 3.80 20.91
C SER A 152 71.78 3.21 20.76
N VAL A 153 72.46 3.50 19.66
CA VAL A 153 73.92 3.38 19.55
C VAL A 153 74.42 4.64 18.83
N GLU A 154 75.06 5.53 19.60
CA GLU A 154 76.19 6.35 19.14
C GLU A 154 77.42 5.47 18.94
#